data_AF-A0A923XWA9-F1
#
_entry.id   AF-A0A923XWA9-F1
#
_cell.length_a   1.000
_cell.length_b   1.000
_cell.length_c   1.000
_cell.angle_alpha   90.00
_cell.angle_beta   90.00
_cell.angle_gamma   90.00
#
_symmetry.space_group_name_H-M   'P 1'
#
loop_
_entity.id
_entity.type
_entity.pdbx_description
1 polymer ?
#
loop_
_entity_poly.entity_id
_entity_poly.type
_entity_poly.pdbx_seq_one_letter_code
_entity_poly.pdbx_strand_id
1 'polypeptide(L)' 'VGLRLYVAAEIAKAHGGTLAATSDDDKTVFTFRMPQD' A
#
# COMPACT_ATOMS: atom_id res chain seq x y z
N VAL A 1 -3.79 -7.80 -9.17
CA VAL A 1 -3.00 -7.43 -7.97
C VAL A 1 -2.44 -8.71 -7.36
N GLY A 2 -1.15 -8.77 -7.02
CA GLY A 2 -0.59 -9.95 -6.35
C GLY A 2 -1.20 -10.14 -4.96
N LEU A 3 -1.45 -11.40 -4.55
CA LEU A 3 -2.10 -11.73 -3.28
C LEU A 3 -1.47 -11.01 -2.07
N ARG A 4 -0.14 -10.93 -2.02
CA ARG A 4 0.57 -10.25 -0.91
C ARG A 4 0.29 -8.75 -0.85
N LEU A 5 0.17 -8.10 -2.01
CA LEU A 5 -0.13 -6.67 -2.08
C LEU A 5 -1.58 -6.38 -1.69
N TYR A 6 -2.49 -7.31 -2.00
CA TYR A 6 -3.87 -7.25 -1.54
C TYR A 6 -3.95 -7.38 -0.02
N VAL A 7 -3.26 -8.37 0.58
CA VAL A 7 -3.21 -8.54 2.04
C VAL A 7 -2.64 -7.29 2.73
N ALA A 8 -1.56 -6.72 2.19
CA ALA A 8 -0.96 -5.50 2.75
C ALA A 8 -1.92 -4.29 2.69
N ALA A 9 -2.71 -4.16 1.61
CA ALA A 9 -3.73 -3.12 1.49
C ALA A 9 -4.86 -3.29 2.52
N GLU A 10 -5.31 -4.53 2.74
CA GLU A 10 -6.34 -4.84 3.73
C GLU A 10 -5.86 -4.59 5.16
N ILE A 11 -4.60 -4.91 5.48
CA ILE A 11 -3.99 -4.55 6.77
C ILE A 11 -3.96 -3.03 6.94
N ALA A 12 -3.45 -2.28 5.94
CA ALA A 12 -3.41 -0.82 6.01
C ALA A 12 -4.81 -0.26 6.33
N LYS A 13 -5.81 -0.69 5.56
CA LYS A 13 -7.20 -0.25 5.70
C LYS A 13 -7.80 -0.57 7.07
N ALA A 14 -7.56 -1.78 7.59
CA ALA A 14 -8.05 -2.20 8.90
C ALA A 14 -7.50 -1.34 10.05
N HIS A 15 -6.32 -0.76 9.87
CA HIS A 15 -5.66 0.12 10.85
C HIS A 15 -5.80 1.62 10.53
N GLY A 16 -6.71 2.02 9.63
CA GLY A 16 -6.90 3.42 9.23
C GLY A 16 -5.74 4.01 8.41
N GLY A 17 -4.82 3.16 7.95
CA GLY A 17 -3.74 3.49 7.03
C GLY A 17 -4.14 3.37 5.56
N THR A 18 -3.15 3.57 4.68
CA THR A 18 -3.31 3.50 3.23
C THR A 18 -2.12 2.80 2.57
N LEU A 19 -2.38 2.10 1.47
CA LEU A 19 -1.35 1.55 0.58
C LEU A 19 -1.65 2.01 -0.85
N ALA A 20 -0.73 2.77 -1.45
CA ALA A 20 -0.84 3.27 -2.81
C ALA A 20 0.27 2.70 -3.71
N ALA A 21 -0.03 2.51 -4.98
CA ALA A 21 0.93 2.11 -6.00
C ALA A 21 1.03 3.20 -7.07
N THR A 22 2.25 3.58 -7.40
CA THR A 22 2.55 4.48 -8.53
C THR A 22 3.60 3.79 -9.39
N SER A 23 3.38 3.75 -10.70
CA SER A 23 4.35 3.20 -11.64
C SER A 23 4.55 4.19 -12.77
N ASP A 24 5.80 4.35 -13.17
CA ASP A 24 6.23 5.01 -14.40
C ASP A 24 7.09 4.04 -15.22
N ASP A 25 7.69 4.51 -16.30
CA ASP A 25 8.53 3.71 -17.19
C ASP A 25 9.86 3.26 -16.54
N ASP A 26 10.31 3.93 -15.47
CA ASP A 26 11.58 3.64 -14.79
C ASP A 26 11.38 2.72 -13.58
N LYS A 27 10.25 2.83 -12.88
CA LYS A 27 10.02 2.12 -11.61
C LYS A 27 8.54 2.00 -11.22
N THR A 28 8.31 1.03 -10.33
CA THR A 28 7.09 0.92 -9.54
C THR A 28 7.40 1.17 -8.07
N VAL A 29 6.61 2.04 -7.44
CA VAL A 29 6.74 2.43 -6.04
C VAL A 29 5.44 2.10 -5.30
N PHE A 30 5.56 1.41 -4.16
CA PHE A 30 4.46 1.16 -3.24
C PHE A 30 4.66 2.02 -1.98
N THR A 31 3.69 2.87 -1.67
CA THR A 31 3.72 3.76 -0.50
C THR A 31 2.72 3.28 0.54
N PHE A 32 3.22 2.84 1.68
CA PHE A 32 2.43 2.44 2.85
C PHE A 32 2.46 3.56 3.89
N ARG A 33 1.29 4.00 4.36
CA ARG A 33 1.15 5.03 5.41
C ARG A 33 0.24 4.51 6.51
N MET A 34 0.67 4.71 7.75
CA MET A 34 -0.13 4.44 8.95
C MET A 34 -0.40 5.73 9.69
N PRO A 35 -1.54 5.85 10.38
CA PRO A 35 -1.73 6.91 11.36
C PRO A 35 -0.60 6.85 12.40
N GLN A 36 -0.11 8.01 12.83
CA GLN A 36 0.73 8.12 14.02
C GLN A 36 -0.18 8.61 15.15
N ASP A 37 -0.10 7.93 16.30
CA ASP A 37 -0.84 8.29 17.51
C ASP A 37 -0.54 9.73 17.98
#